data_AF-A0A534XE96-F1
#
_entry.id   AF-A0A534XE96-F1
#
_cell.length_a   1.000
_cell.length_b   1.000
_cell.length_c   1.000
_cell.angle_alpha   90.00
_cell.angle_beta   90.00
_cell.angle_gamma   90.00
#
_symmetry.space_group_name_H-M   'P 1'
#
loop_
_entity.id
_entity.type
_entity.pdbx_description
1 polymer ?
#
loop_
_entity_poly.entity_id
_entity_poly.type
_entity_poly.pdbx_seq_one_letter_code
_entity_poly.pdbx_strand_id
1 'polypeptide(L)' 'MQPPEVEDETAPRGHRLVPGAPLSQWHEVAALGSEEECLAVKQLEIDRTIDRAREQVGADAKYELPVRRAVNARCVHEE' A
#
# COMPACT_ATOMS: atom_id res chain seq x y z
N MET A 1 2.59 7.94 1.40
CA MET A 1 2.31 7.78 -0.05
C MET A 1 2.09 6.32 -0.42
N GLN A 2 1.18 6.02 -1.35
CA GLN A 2 0.96 4.68 -1.94
C GLN A 2 1.34 4.67 -3.43
N PRO A 3 1.91 3.56 -3.94
CA PRO A 3 2.29 3.47 -5.35
C PRO A 3 1.05 3.36 -6.23
N PRO A 4 1.13 3.83 -7.50
CA PRO A 4 0.08 3.60 -8.47
C PRO A 4 0.02 2.12 -8.88
N GLU A 5 -1.08 1.74 -9.52
CA GLU A 5 -1.25 0.45 -10.17
C GLU A 5 -1.60 0.61 -11.65
N VAL A 6 -1.41 -0.48 -12.38
CA VAL A 6 -1.88 -0.66 -13.74
C VAL A 6 -2.69 -1.95 -13.85
N GLU A 7 -3.64 -1.99 -14.78
CA GLU A 7 -4.33 -3.22 -15.15
C GLU A 7 -3.33 -4.20 -15.78
N ASP A 8 -3.32 -5.42 -15.27
CA ASP A 8 -2.45 -6.52 -15.70
C ASP A 8 -3.15 -7.83 -15.35
N GLU A 9 -3.76 -8.48 -16.34
CA GLU A 9 -4.52 -9.73 -16.16
C GLU A 9 -3.64 -10.90 -15.67
N THR A 10 -2.32 -10.80 -15.80
CA THR A 10 -1.37 -11.80 -15.30
C THR A 10 -1.05 -11.61 -13.81
N ALA A 11 -1.41 -10.46 -13.25
CA ALA A 11 -1.17 -10.14 -11.85
C ALA A 11 -2.34 -10.60 -10.96
N PRO A 12 -2.10 -10.81 -9.65
CA PRO A 12 -3.18 -11.14 -8.73
C PRO A 12 -4.27 -10.07 -8.75
N ARG A 13 -5.52 -10.53 -8.87
CA ARG A 13 -6.72 -9.69 -8.99
C ARG A 13 -6.69 -8.71 -10.18
N GLY A 14 -5.91 -8.99 -11.22
CA GLY A 14 -5.88 -8.19 -12.45
C GLY A 14 -5.13 -6.86 -12.34
N HIS A 15 -4.37 -6.64 -11.26
CA HIS A 15 -3.68 -5.37 -11.02
C HIS A 15 -2.21 -5.57 -10.62
N ARG A 16 -1.31 -4.80 -11.22
CA ARG A 16 0.11 -4.74 -10.86
C ARG A 16 0.45 -3.40 -10.24
N LEU A 17 1.05 -3.41 -9.05
CA LEU A 17 1.61 -2.20 -8.44
C LEU A 17 2.87 -1.76 -9.18
N VAL A 18 3.09 -0.45 -9.25
CA VAL A 18 4.27 0.15 -9.88
C VAL A 18 5.09 0.93 -8.84
N PRO A 19 5.77 0.24 -7.90
CA PRO A 19 6.59 0.90 -6.86
C PRO A 19 7.86 1.57 -7.41
N GLY A 20 8.17 1.39 -8.70
CA GLY A 20 9.22 2.12 -9.41
C GLY A 20 8.76 3.41 -10.08
N ALA A 21 7.46 3.74 -10.01
CA ALA A 21 6.94 4.99 -10.58
C ALA A 21 7.52 6.23 -9.85
N PRO A 22 7.68 7.37 -10.53
CA PRO A 22 8.07 8.63 -9.89
C PRO A 22 7.12 9.02 -8.76
N LEU A 23 7.62 9.59 -7.66
CA LEU A 23 6.79 9.98 -6.50
C LEU A 23 5.64 10.94 -6.85
N SER A 24 5.78 11.74 -7.92
CA SER A 24 4.71 12.60 -8.45
C SER A 24 3.49 11.84 -8.97
N GLN A 25 3.62 10.54 -9.23
CA GLN A 25 2.54 9.64 -9.63
C GLN A 25 2.00 8.82 -8.46
N TRP A 26 2.57 8.98 -7.26
CA TRP A 26 2.10 8.28 -6.07
C TRP A 26 0.93 9.02 -5.47
N HIS A 27 0.05 8.27 -4.83
CA HIS A 27 -1.10 8.83 -4.15
C HIS A 27 -0.76 9.17 -2.71
N GLU A 28 -0.99 10.41 -2.31
CA GLU A 28 -0.95 10.77 -0.90
C GLU A 28 -2.14 10.16 -0.16
N VAL A 29 -1.86 9.55 0.98
CA VAL A 29 -2.87 8.89 1.83
C VAL A 29 -2.92 9.48 3.23
N ALA A 30 -1.82 10.09 3.67
CA ALA A 30 -1.69 10.78 4.95
C ALA A 30 -0.46 11.69 4.88
N ALA A 31 -0.56 12.85 5.51
CA ALA A 31 0.54 13.76 5.79
C ALA A 31 0.84 13.69 7.29
N LEU A 32 2.06 13.30 7.66
CA LEU A 32 2.48 13.07 9.05
C LEU A 32 3.72 13.92 9.35
N GLY A 33 3.89 14.27 10.62
CA GLY A 33 4.89 15.28 11.03
C GLY A 33 6.32 14.74 11.11
N SER A 34 6.50 13.41 11.10
CA SER A 34 7.82 12.78 11.22
C SER A 34 7.88 11.42 10.52
N GLU A 35 9.10 10.98 10.22
CA GLU A 35 9.34 9.68 9.61
C GLU A 35 8.92 8.55 10.56
N GLU A 36 9.22 8.70 11.84
CA GLU A 36 8.87 7.75 12.89
C GLU A 36 7.35 7.57 12.99
N GLU A 37 6.60 8.67 13.03
CA GLU A 37 5.14 8.64 13.03
C GLU A 37 4.60 7.96 11.76
N CYS A 38 5.21 8.25 10.60
CA CYS A 38 4.84 7.61 9.36
C CYS A 38 5.09 6.09 9.35
N LEU A 39 6.24 5.64 9.87
CA LEU A 39 6.54 4.21 9.95
C LEU A 39 5.60 3.48 10.91
N ALA A 40 5.28 4.09 12.05
CA ALA A 40 4.34 3.55 13.02
C ALA A 40 2.92 3.43 12.43
N VAL A 41 2.43 4.48 11.78
CA VAL A 41 1.12 4.47 11.11
C VAL A 41 1.12 3.47 9.95
N LYS A 42 2.19 3.42 9.14
CA LYS A 42 2.30 2.46 8.04
C LYS A 42 2.18 1.03 8.53
N GLN A 43 2.88 0.65 9.60
CA GLN A 43 2.83 -0.70 10.14
C GLN A 43 1.42 -1.04 10.64
N LEU A 44 0.80 -0.13 11.39
CA LEU A 44 -0.56 -0.30 11.89
C LEU A 44 -1.58 -0.49 10.75
N GLU A 45 -1.45 0.28 9.68
CA GLU A 45 -2.35 0.18 8.52
C GLU A 45 -2.12 -1.10 7.71
N ILE A 46 -0.88 -1.59 7.61
CA ILE A 46 -0.59 -2.90 7.02
C ILE A 46 -1.32 -3.99 7.80
N ASP A 47 -1.16 -4.02 9.13
CA ASP A 47 -1.74 -5.06 9.98
C ASP A 47 -3.27 -5.05 9.91
N ARG A 48 -3.89 -3.86 10.06
CA ARG A 48 -5.34 -3.68 9.93
C ARG A 48 -5.87 -4.12 8.57
N THR A 49 -5.17 -3.79 7.50
CA THR A 49 -5.60 -4.13 6.14
C THR A 49 -5.49 -5.63 5.90
N ILE A 50 -4.44 -6.27 6.40
CA ILE A 50 -4.28 -7.73 6.33
C ILE A 50 -5.38 -8.44 7.11
N ASP A 51 -5.66 -8.02 8.34
CA ASP A 51 -6.69 -8.65 9.18
C ASP A 51 -8.07 -8.53 8.55
N ARG A 52 -8.43 -7.34 8.08
CA ARG A 52 -9.69 -7.14 7.35
C ARG A 52 -9.77 -7.99 6.08
N ALA A 53 -8.69 -8.10 5.32
CA ALA A 53 -8.67 -8.93 4.12
C ALA A 53 -8.76 -10.43 4.46
N ARG A 54 -8.14 -10.88 5.57
CA ARG A 54 -8.26 -12.27 6.05
C ARG A 54 -9.68 -12.61 6.46
N GLU A 55 -10.40 -11.70 7.09
CA GLU A 55 -11.82 -11.90 7.43
C GLU A 55 -12.69 -12.10 6.17
N GLN A 56 -12.33 -11.47 5.05
CA GLN A 56 -13.12 -11.50 3.82
C GLN A 56 -12.75 -12.66 2.89
N VAL A 57 -11.46 -12.92 2.70
CA VAL A 57 -10.95 -13.87 1.69
C VAL A 57 -9.95 -14.89 2.25
N GLY A 58 -9.74 -14.91 3.57
CA GLY A 58 -8.87 -15.89 4.23
C GLY A 58 -7.42 -15.82 3.76
N ALA A 59 -6.90 -16.95 3.30
CA ALA A 59 -5.49 -17.09 2.91
C ALA A 59 -5.10 -16.23 1.68
N ASP A 60 -6.08 -15.83 0.87
CA ASP A 60 -5.85 -15.00 -0.32
C ASP A 60 -5.72 -13.51 -0.02
N ALA A 61 -5.80 -13.10 1.25
CA ALA A 61 -5.67 -11.71 1.69
C ALA A 61 -4.43 -10.99 1.14
N LYS A 62 -3.31 -11.72 0.99
CA LYS A 62 -2.05 -11.19 0.45
C LYS A 62 -2.15 -10.70 -1.01
N TYR A 63 -3.15 -11.17 -1.76
CA TYR A 63 -3.37 -10.80 -3.15
C TYR A 63 -4.28 -9.58 -3.30
N GLU A 64 -4.99 -9.20 -2.24
CA GLU A 64 -5.87 -8.04 -2.24
C GLU A 64 -5.07 -6.76 -2.47
N LEU A 65 -5.57 -5.93 -3.39
CA LEU A 65 -4.91 -4.69 -3.78
C LEU A 65 -4.65 -3.75 -2.58
N PRO A 66 -5.59 -3.56 -1.63
CA PRO A 66 -5.33 -2.75 -0.44
C PRO A 66 -4.13 -3.23 0.39
N VAL A 67 -4.01 -4.55 0.60
CA VAL A 67 -2.88 -5.14 1.35
C VAL A 67 -1.57 -4.86 0.64
N ARG A 68 -1.54 -5.10 -0.68
CA ARG A 68 -0.34 -4.88 -1.48
C ARG A 68 0.07 -3.40 -1.49
N ARG A 69 -0.89 -2.46 -1.59
CA ARG A 69 -0.63 -1.02 -1.54
C ARG A 69 -0.10 -0.59 -0.17
N ALA A 70 -0.69 -1.07 0.92
CA ALA A 70 -0.24 -0.76 2.27
C ALA A 70 1.22 -1.21 2.49
N VAL A 71 1.56 -2.43 2.07
CA VAL A 71 2.93 -2.97 2.18
C VAL A 71 3.94 -2.15 1.38
N ASN A 72 3.57 -1.71 0.17
CA ASN A 72 4.44 -0.94 -0.71
C ASN A 72 4.38 0.59 -0.48
N ALA A 73 3.63 1.05 0.51
CA ALA A 73 3.58 2.47 0.86
C ALA A 73 4.96 2.99 1.28
N ARG A 74 5.21 4.28 1.05
CA ARG A 74 6.46 4.95 1.44
C ARG A 74 6.17 6.18 2.31
N CYS A 75 7.02 6.35 3.30
CA CYS A 75 7.20 7.60 4.03
C CYS A 75 8.08 8.49 3.19
N VAL A 76 7.59 9.68 2.89
CA VAL A 76 8.27 10.67 2.07
C VAL A 76 8.23 11.96 2.86
N HIS A 77 9.39 12.59 3.05
CA HIS A 77 9.48 13.96 3.53
C HIS A 77 9.70 14.84 2.31
N GLU A 78 8.92 15.91 2.18
CA GLU A 78 9.30 17.01 1.30
C GLU A 78 10.51 17.70 1.94
N GLU A 79 11.65 17.68 1.24
CA GLU A 79 12.88 18.40 1.62
C GLU A 79 12.75 19.91 1.36
#